data_AF-A0A2T2VJA6-F1
#
_entry.id   AF-A0A2T2VJA6-F1
#
_cell.length_a   1.000
_cell.length_b   1.000
_cell.length_c   1.000
_cell.angle_alpha   90.00
_cell.angle_beta   90.00
_cell.angle_gamma   90.00
#
_symmetry.space_group_name_H-M   'P 1'
#
loop_
_entity.id
_entity.type
_entity.pdbx_description
1 polymer ?
#
loop_
_entity_poly.entity_id
_entity_poly.type
_entity_poly.pdbx_seq_one_letter_code
_entity_poly.pdbx_strand_id
1 'polypeptide(L)'
;MDSGEFTHHPKVERLITQLKEDQIDEKIFSDVIDEKGHQYVDLVQEGGGVLGFALVGYTYVLEQMGIRFLNLAGTSAGAVNTLFLNVMGDFQASKSELLIDEFARKNIMDFVDNDATIKNILKSIVKKEGIAKSLVHVIWNGFRLKRSLNKNLGVNSGTEFYQWVDRILKKHDISTTADLFQKQAKLPETLRIRENVERNVEGLHSSIAIITADITTQTKVSFPQMNFLY
;
A
#
# COMPACT_ATOMS: atom_id res chain seq x y z
N MET A 1 14.51 -3.23 -13.52
CA MET A 1 14.48 -3.33 -12.06
C MET A 1 13.62 -4.51 -11.71
N ASP A 2 14.23 -5.54 -11.14
CA ASP A 2 13.55 -6.63 -10.44
C ASP A 2 13.65 -6.37 -8.92
N SER A 3 12.97 -7.17 -8.10
CA SER A 3 13.09 -7.07 -6.64
C SER A 3 14.53 -7.16 -6.16
N GLY A 4 15.34 -7.99 -6.82
CA GLY A 4 16.76 -8.17 -6.52
C GLY A 4 17.58 -6.88 -6.59
N GLU A 5 17.33 -6.03 -7.58
CA GLU A 5 18.02 -4.73 -7.72
C GLU A 5 17.72 -3.78 -6.54
N PHE A 6 16.54 -3.88 -5.91
CA PHE A 6 16.21 -3.11 -4.71
C PHE A 6 16.72 -3.77 -3.43
N THR A 7 16.43 -5.06 -3.22
CA THR A 7 16.71 -5.77 -1.96
C THR A 7 18.20 -5.96 -1.71
N HIS A 8 18.98 -6.21 -2.76
CA HIS A 8 20.44 -6.32 -2.70
C HIS A 8 21.15 -4.98 -2.93
N HIS A 9 20.42 -3.86 -2.97
CA HIS A 9 21.05 -2.57 -3.10
C HIS A 9 21.91 -2.31 -1.84
N PRO A 10 23.21 -1.94 -1.95
CA PRO A 10 24.10 -1.84 -0.79
C PRO A 10 23.61 -0.92 0.34
N LYS A 11 22.81 0.11 0.01
CA LYS A 11 22.18 0.98 1.02
C LYS A 11 21.07 0.29 1.80
N VAL A 12 20.28 -0.56 1.15
CA VAL A 12 19.20 -1.31 1.79
C VAL A 12 19.79 -2.38 2.69
N GLU A 13 20.76 -3.16 2.21
CA GLU A 13 21.45 -4.17 3.02
C GLU A 13 22.12 -3.55 4.25
N ARG A 14 22.85 -2.44 4.09
CA ARG A 14 23.46 -1.72 5.24
C ARG A 14 22.42 -1.26 6.24
N LEU A 15 21.28 -0.74 5.77
CA LEU A 15 20.19 -0.31 6.65
C LEU A 15 19.63 -1.49 7.45
N ILE A 16 19.37 -2.63 6.80
CA ILE A 16 18.87 -3.83 7.48
C ILE A 16 19.88 -4.34 8.50
N THR A 17 21.17 -4.43 8.13
CA THR A 17 22.23 -4.84 9.05
C THR A 17 22.30 -3.92 10.27
N GLN A 18 22.30 -2.60 10.05
CA GLN A 18 22.34 -1.62 11.13
C GLN A 18 21.14 -1.76 12.08
N LEU A 19 19.93 -1.93 11.55
CA LEU A 19 18.74 -2.10 12.40
C LEU A 19 18.81 -3.39 13.23
N LYS A 20 19.38 -4.47 12.71
CA LYS A 20 19.60 -5.71 13.47
C LYS A 20 20.72 -5.55 14.52
N GLU A 21 21.79 -4.83 14.20
CA GLU A 21 22.83 -4.47 15.16
C GLU A 21 22.27 -3.62 16.32
N ASP A 22 21.32 -2.74 16.01
CA ASP A 22 20.55 -1.94 16.98
C ASP A 22 19.45 -2.76 17.71
N GLN A 23 19.40 -4.08 17.49
CA GLN A 23 18.45 -5.04 18.07
C GLN A 23 16.98 -4.65 17.83
N ILE A 24 16.69 -4.02 16.70
CA ILE A 24 15.32 -3.60 16.38
C ILE A 24 14.41 -4.80 16.15
N ASP A 25 14.91 -5.88 15.55
CA ASP A 25 14.19 -7.13 15.32
C ASP A 25 13.87 -7.89 16.62
N GLU A 26 14.55 -7.58 17.72
CA GLU A 26 14.27 -8.14 19.06
C GLU A 26 13.29 -7.28 19.88
N LYS A 27 12.96 -6.05 19.43
CA LYS A 27 12.02 -5.18 20.15
C LYS A 27 10.60 -5.71 20.07
N ILE A 28 9.85 -5.50 21.15
CA ILE A 28 8.44 -5.87 21.22
C ILE A 28 7.58 -4.73 20.63
N PHE A 29 6.96 -5.00 19.48
CA PHE A 29 6.01 -4.11 18.82
C PHE A 29 4.57 -4.62 18.89
N SER A 30 4.38 -5.92 19.12
CA SER A 30 3.08 -6.54 19.27
C SER A 30 3.09 -7.68 20.28
N ASP A 31 1.94 -7.85 20.93
CA ASP A 31 1.63 -9.00 21.76
C ASP A 31 1.09 -10.18 20.94
N VAL A 32 0.65 -9.93 19.70
CA VAL A 32 0.19 -10.98 18.78
C VAL A 32 1.39 -11.49 17.98
N ILE A 33 1.73 -12.76 18.16
CA ILE A 33 2.88 -13.40 17.53
C ILE A 33 2.52 -14.74 16.92
N ASP A 34 3.36 -15.26 16.01
CA ASP A 34 3.27 -16.63 15.50
C ASP A 34 4.36 -17.56 16.08
N GLU A 35 4.42 -18.80 15.60
CA GLU A 35 5.38 -19.83 16.01
C GLU A 35 6.82 -19.51 15.59
N LYS A 36 6.99 -18.66 14.58
CA LYS A 36 8.30 -18.19 14.08
C LYS A 36 8.76 -16.91 14.77
N GLY A 37 7.94 -16.38 15.70
CA GLY A 37 8.23 -15.15 16.42
C GLY A 37 7.91 -13.88 15.64
N HIS A 38 7.23 -13.97 14.48
CA HIS A 38 6.79 -12.76 13.79
C HIS A 38 5.76 -12.02 14.63
N GLN A 39 5.80 -10.69 14.58
CA GLN A 39 4.94 -9.80 15.35
C GLN A 39 3.88 -9.15 14.45
N TYR A 40 2.60 -9.32 14.79
CA TYR A 40 1.49 -8.88 13.95
C TYR A 40 0.99 -7.52 14.39
N VAL A 41 1.06 -6.53 13.51
CA VAL A 41 0.66 -5.15 13.79
C VAL A 41 -0.47 -4.68 12.88
N ASP A 42 -1.09 -3.59 13.28
CA ASP A 42 -2.00 -2.82 12.44
C ASP A 42 -1.21 -1.74 11.72
N LEU A 43 -1.22 -1.76 10.39
CA LEU A 43 -0.46 -0.81 9.56
C LEU A 43 -1.40 0.20 8.90
N VAL A 44 -1.15 1.48 9.17
CA VAL A 44 -1.84 2.61 8.53
C VAL A 44 -0.89 3.31 7.57
N GLN A 45 -1.31 3.45 6.32
CA GLN A 45 -0.50 3.98 5.22
C GLN A 45 -1.13 5.25 4.67
N GLU A 46 -0.67 6.39 5.18
CA GLU A 46 -1.07 7.69 4.64
C GLU A 46 -0.51 7.86 3.22
N GLY A 47 -1.37 8.30 2.29
CA GLY A 47 -0.94 8.71 0.96
C GLY A 47 -0.46 10.17 0.91
N GLY A 48 0.55 10.43 0.08
CA GLY A 48 1.03 11.77 -0.24
C GLY A 48 2.22 11.75 -1.19
N GLY A 49 2.11 12.39 -2.37
CA GLY A 49 3.17 12.47 -3.38
C GLY A 49 3.42 11.18 -4.19
N VAL A 50 4.21 11.31 -5.28
CA VAL A 50 4.28 10.35 -6.43
C VAL A 50 5.00 9.02 -6.16
N LEU A 51 5.53 8.74 -4.98
CA LEU A 51 6.27 7.49 -4.82
C LEU A 51 5.66 6.64 -3.71
N GLY A 52 4.56 5.95 -4.06
CA GLY A 52 4.09 4.76 -3.33
C GLY A 52 5.21 3.73 -3.10
N PHE A 53 6.26 3.74 -3.92
CA PHE A 53 7.50 2.96 -3.72
C PHE A 53 8.18 3.18 -2.36
N ALA A 54 8.14 4.40 -1.79
CA ALA A 54 8.73 4.62 -0.48
C ALA A 54 8.01 3.79 0.61
N LEU A 55 6.68 3.68 0.49
CA LEU A 55 5.88 2.83 1.36
C LEU A 55 6.18 1.36 1.13
N VAL A 56 6.45 0.94 -0.10
CA VAL A 56 6.85 -0.44 -0.42
C VAL A 56 8.17 -0.80 0.27
N GLY A 57 9.19 0.05 0.16
CA GLY A 57 10.48 -0.14 0.82
C GLY A 57 10.36 -0.12 2.35
N TYR A 58 9.49 0.73 2.89
CA TYR A 58 9.21 0.77 4.33
C TYR A 58 8.62 -0.56 4.81
N THR A 59 7.61 -1.10 4.12
CA THR A 59 7.01 -2.39 4.48
C THR A 59 7.98 -3.55 4.33
N TYR A 60 8.92 -3.48 3.38
CA TYR A 60 10.02 -4.43 3.28
C TYR A 60 10.91 -4.42 4.53
N VAL A 61 11.35 -3.24 4.96
CA VAL A 61 12.18 -3.13 6.18
C VAL A 61 11.43 -3.69 7.40
N LEU A 62 10.13 -3.38 7.56
CA LEU A 62 9.33 -3.94 8.65
C LEU A 62 9.29 -5.48 8.61
N GLU A 63 9.07 -6.08 7.44
CA GLU A 63 9.05 -7.53 7.29
C GLU A 63 10.41 -8.18 7.61
N GLN A 64 11.52 -7.52 7.27
CA GLN A 64 12.88 -7.96 7.62
C GLN A 64 13.16 -7.88 9.13
N MET A 65 12.44 -7.03 9.88
CA MET A 65 12.48 -6.94 11.35
C MET A 65 11.46 -7.87 12.03
N GLY A 66 10.92 -8.85 11.30
CA GLY A 66 9.97 -9.82 11.85
C GLY A 66 8.55 -9.29 12.04
N ILE A 67 8.19 -8.13 11.48
CA ILE A 67 6.84 -7.58 11.57
C ILE A 67 5.98 -8.13 10.42
N ARG A 68 4.73 -8.48 10.72
CA ARG A 68 3.68 -8.86 9.77
C ARG A 68 2.43 -8.03 10.02
N PHE A 69 1.52 -7.99 9.03
CA PHE A 69 0.38 -7.07 9.06
C PHE A 69 -0.93 -7.82 9.20
N LEU A 70 -1.69 -7.52 10.27
CA LEU A 70 -2.98 -8.14 10.55
C LEU A 70 -4.13 -7.28 10.02
N ASN A 71 -4.19 -6.01 10.46
CA ASN A 71 -5.11 -5.02 9.94
C ASN A 71 -4.37 -3.98 9.10
N LEU A 72 -4.98 -3.59 7.99
CA LEU A 72 -4.37 -2.73 6.99
C LEU A 72 -5.29 -1.55 6.69
N ALA A 73 -4.80 -0.32 6.77
CA ALA A 73 -5.53 0.85 6.33
C ALA A 73 -4.69 1.73 5.41
N GLY A 74 -5.28 2.34 4.39
CA GLY A 74 -4.55 3.18 3.46
C GLY A 74 -5.38 4.27 2.81
N THR A 75 -4.75 5.40 2.52
CA THR A 75 -5.34 6.53 1.77
C THR A 75 -4.55 6.81 0.49
N SER A 76 -5.22 7.24 -0.58
CA SER A 76 -4.56 7.67 -1.84
C SER A 76 -3.52 6.65 -2.34
N ALA A 77 -2.24 7.02 -2.51
CA ALA A 77 -1.17 6.11 -2.92
C ALA A 77 -0.90 4.97 -1.91
N GLY A 78 -1.15 5.20 -0.62
CA GLY A 78 -1.03 4.18 0.42
C GLY A 78 -2.07 3.08 0.27
N ALA A 79 -3.28 3.40 -0.22
CA ALA A 79 -4.34 2.42 -0.44
C ALA A 79 -3.94 1.30 -1.42
N VAL A 80 -3.09 1.61 -2.42
CA VAL A 80 -2.60 0.62 -3.38
C VAL A 80 -1.68 -0.39 -2.69
N ASN A 81 -0.74 0.09 -1.88
CA ASN A 81 0.14 -0.77 -1.10
C ASN A 81 -0.67 -1.63 -0.10
N THR A 82 -1.59 -0.99 0.64
CA THR A 82 -2.49 -1.65 1.58
C THR A 82 -3.30 -2.78 0.91
N LEU A 83 -3.88 -2.52 -0.27
CA LEU A 83 -4.62 -3.53 -1.01
C LEU A 83 -3.73 -4.71 -1.38
N PHE A 84 -2.56 -4.46 -1.94
CA PHE A 84 -1.64 -5.51 -2.37
C PHE A 84 -1.07 -6.32 -1.21
N LEU A 85 -0.66 -5.70 -0.10
CA LEU A 85 -0.27 -6.42 1.12
C LEU A 85 -1.40 -7.27 1.70
N ASN A 86 -2.65 -6.87 1.49
CA ASN A 86 -3.79 -7.67 1.96
C ASN A 86 -4.03 -8.91 1.09
N VAL A 87 -3.81 -8.81 -0.23
CA VAL A 87 -4.11 -9.91 -1.17
C VAL A 87 -2.93 -10.82 -1.48
N MET A 88 -1.70 -10.31 -1.44
CA MET A 88 -0.49 -11.06 -1.82
C MET A 88 -0.07 -12.01 -0.70
N GLY A 89 0.07 -13.30 -1.04
CA GLY A 89 0.59 -14.33 -0.12
C GLY A 89 -0.27 -14.57 1.13
N ASP A 90 0.26 -15.37 2.05
CA ASP A 90 -0.36 -15.66 3.35
C ASP A 90 0.09 -14.65 4.41
N PHE A 91 -0.61 -14.58 5.54
CA PHE A 91 -0.31 -13.65 6.63
C PHE A 91 1.13 -13.74 7.16
N GLN A 92 1.70 -14.95 7.22
CA GLN A 92 3.07 -15.18 7.70
C GLN A 92 4.14 -14.84 6.65
N ALA A 93 3.77 -14.76 5.37
CA ALA A 93 4.72 -14.56 4.29
C ALA A 93 5.30 -13.13 4.28
N SER A 94 6.52 -12.99 3.77
CA SER A 94 7.07 -11.69 3.37
C SER A 94 6.42 -11.31 2.03
N LYS A 95 5.59 -10.26 2.04
CA LYS A 95 4.75 -9.85 0.90
C LYS A 95 5.36 -8.68 0.14
N SER A 96 6.20 -7.89 0.80
CA SER A 96 6.82 -6.69 0.24
C SER A 96 7.71 -7.01 -0.95
N GLU A 97 8.38 -8.16 -1.02
CA GLU A 97 9.20 -8.53 -2.19
C GLU A 97 8.36 -8.73 -3.45
N LEU A 98 7.21 -9.43 -3.31
CA LEU A 98 6.24 -9.58 -4.40
C LEU A 98 5.73 -8.22 -4.86
N LEU A 99 5.48 -7.34 -3.90
CA LEU A 99 5.04 -5.99 -4.16
C LEU A 99 6.11 -5.17 -4.90
N ILE A 100 7.37 -5.23 -4.46
CA ILE A 100 8.50 -4.59 -5.13
C ILE A 100 8.59 -5.08 -6.57
N ASP A 101 8.46 -6.39 -6.80
CA ASP A 101 8.50 -6.97 -8.14
C ASP A 101 7.39 -6.44 -9.06
N GLU A 102 6.14 -6.38 -8.58
CA GLU A 102 5.02 -5.84 -9.36
C GLU A 102 5.23 -4.36 -9.70
N PHE A 103 5.77 -3.59 -8.75
CA PHE A 103 6.05 -2.16 -8.92
C PHE A 103 7.27 -1.90 -9.82
N ALA A 104 8.31 -2.72 -9.74
CA ALA A 104 9.55 -2.56 -10.51
C ALA A 104 9.37 -2.90 -12.00
N ARG A 105 8.40 -3.77 -12.32
CA ARG A 105 8.03 -4.13 -13.70
C ARG A 105 7.12 -3.09 -14.38
N LYS A 106 6.51 -2.18 -13.62
CA LYS A 106 5.56 -1.21 -14.16
C LYS A 106 6.19 0.17 -14.31
N ASN A 107 6.09 0.75 -15.50
CA ASN A 107 6.42 2.15 -15.69
C ASN A 107 5.22 3.02 -15.28
N ILE A 108 5.37 3.82 -14.23
CA ILE A 108 4.30 4.72 -13.73
C ILE A 108 3.79 5.66 -14.83
N MET A 109 4.63 6.05 -15.78
CA MET A 109 4.24 6.93 -16.88
C MET A 109 3.15 6.31 -17.77
N ASP A 110 3.02 4.99 -17.77
CA ASP A 110 1.98 4.27 -18.51
C ASP A 110 0.59 4.44 -17.89
N PHE A 111 0.51 4.84 -16.61
CA PHE A 111 -0.76 5.16 -15.97
C PHE A 111 -1.30 6.54 -16.35
N VAL A 112 -0.60 7.26 -17.22
CA VAL A 112 -0.88 8.64 -17.58
C VAL A 112 -1.37 8.71 -19.00
N ASP A 113 -2.68 8.87 -19.16
CA ASP A 113 -3.29 9.11 -20.47
C ASP A 113 -2.70 10.38 -21.11
N ASN A 114 -2.94 10.58 -22.42
CA ASN A 114 -2.32 11.62 -23.27
C ASN A 114 -2.59 13.10 -22.88
N ASP A 115 -2.92 13.41 -21.63
CA ASP A 115 -3.00 14.77 -21.12
C ASP A 115 -1.59 15.33 -20.83
N ALA A 116 -1.18 16.29 -21.66
CA ALA A 116 0.10 16.99 -21.54
C ALA A 116 0.27 17.68 -20.17
N THR A 117 -0.81 18.09 -19.52
CA THR A 117 -0.81 18.71 -18.19
C THR A 117 -0.42 17.71 -17.11
N ILE A 118 -1.01 16.51 -17.12
CA ILE A 118 -0.65 15.45 -16.16
C ILE A 118 0.78 14.97 -16.41
N LYS A 119 1.18 14.80 -17.67
CA LYS A 119 2.57 14.42 -18.01
C LYS A 119 3.59 15.43 -17.48
N ASN A 120 3.28 16.72 -17.54
CA ASN A 120 4.17 17.77 -17.01
C ASN A 120 4.21 17.78 -15.48
N ILE A 121 3.07 17.60 -14.81
CA ILE A 121 3.00 17.45 -13.35
C ILE A 121 3.85 16.25 -12.91
N LEU A 122 3.66 15.08 -13.50
CA LEU A 122 4.40 13.88 -13.12
C LEU A 122 5.90 13.99 -13.44
N LYS A 123 6.27 14.55 -14.60
CA LYS A 123 7.67 14.85 -14.91
C LYS A 123 8.33 15.75 -13.86
N SER A 124 7.63 16.78 -13.38
CA SER A 124 8.16 17.67 -12.34
C SER A 124 8.38 16.96 -10.99
N ILE A 125 7.54 15.98 -10.68
CA ILE A 125 7.64 15.23 -9.42
C ILE A 125 8.76 14.18 -9.51
N VAL A 126 8.89 13.52 -10.66
CA VAL A 126 9.96 12.55 -10.94
C VAL A 126 11.35 13.22 -10.98
N LYS A 127 11.44 14.47 -11.49
CA LYS A 127 12.71 15.21 -11.61
C LYS A 127 13.27 15.78 -10.29
N LYS A 128 12.70 15.45 -9.12
CA LYS A 128 13.18 15.91 -7.79
C LYS A 128 13.25 17.44 -7.62
N GLU A 129 12.44 18.23 -8.34
CA GLU A 129 12.42 19.71 -8.16
C GLU A 129 11.65 20.18 -6.91
N GLY A 130 11.30 19.27 -6.00
CA GLY A 130 10.64 19.57 -4.74
C GLY A 130 9.11 19.62 -4.85
N ILE A 131 8.45 18.89 -3.94
CA ILE A 131 6.99 18.75 -3.82
C ILE A 131 6.29 20.11 -3.76
N ALA A 132 6.92 21.12 -3.16
CA ALA A 132 6.41 22.48 -3.08
C ALA A 132 6.18 23.13 -4.46
N LYS A 133 7.10 22.95 -5.41
CA LYS A 133 6.92 23.46 -6.79
C LYS A 133 5.81 22.72 -7.51
N SER A 134 5.67 21.41 -7.27
CA SER A 134 4.58 20.62 -7.86
C SER A 134 3.22 21.05 -7.33
N LEU A 135 3.09 21.28 -6.02
CA LEU A 135 1.87 21.81 -5.40
C LEU A 135 1.53 23.21 -5.94
N VAL A 136 2.52 24.09 -6.10
CA VAL A 136 2.34 25.40 -6.75
C VAL A 136 1.88 25.22 -8.21
N HIS A 137 2.42 24.25 -8.95
CA HIS A 137 2.03 23.96 -10.33
C HIS A 137 0.61 23.39 -10.43
N VAL A 138 0.19 22.56 -9.47
CA VAL A 138 -1.17 22.02 -9.34
C VAL A 138 -2.16 23.13 -9.00
N ILE A 139 -1.81 24.02 -8.06
CA ILE A 139 -2.62 25.20 -7.70
C ILE A 139 -2.74 26.14 -8.91
N TRP A 140 -1.64 26.43 -9.59
CA TRP A 140 -1.60 27.31 -10.77
C TRP A 140 -2.42 26.74 -11.94
N ASN A 141 -2.37 25.42 -12.15
CA ASN A 141 -3.18 24.74 -13.16
C ASN A 141 -4.58 24.33 -12.65
N GLY A 142 -4.95 24.69 -11.41
CA GLY A 142 -6.20 24.29 -10.78
C GLY A 142 -7.42 24.70 -11.59
N PHE A 143 -7.38 25.83 -12.29
CA PHE A 143 -8.45 26.26 -13.20
C PHE A 143 -8.58 25.35 -14.45
N ARG A 144 -7.47 24.86 -15.01
CA ARG A 144 -7.46 23.92 -16.15
C ARG A 144 -7.88 22.52 -15.74
N LEU A 145 -7.41 22.06 -14.57
CA LEU A 145 -7.85 20.82 -13.93
C LEU A 145 -9.35 20.86 -13.65
N LYS A 146 -9.86 21.95 -13.05
CA LYS A 146 -11.28 22.16 -12.82
C LYS A 146 -12.08 22.12 -14.12
N ARG A 147 -11.60 22.73 -15.21
CA ARG A 147 -12.25 22.68 -16.54
C ARG A 147 -12.21 21.28 -17.16
N SER A 148 -11.14 20.51 -16.99
CA SER A 148 -11.02 19.12 -17.46
C SER A 148 -11.97 18.20 -16.68
N LEU A 149 -11.98 18.32 -15.35
CA LEU A 149 -12.90 17.62 -14.44
C LEU A 149 -14.37 17.95 -14.74
N ASN A 150 -14.71 19.21 -15.01
CA ASN A 150 -16.10 19.61 -15.30
C ASN A 150 -16.60 19.15 -16.68
N LYS A 151 -15.70 18.85 -17.63
CA LYS A 151 -16.08 18.42 -18.98
C LYS A 151 -16.10 16.91 -19.15
N ASN A 152 -15.20 16.20 -18.46
CA ASN A 152 -14.99 14.76 -18.64
C ASN A 152 -15.17 13.94 -17.35
N LEU A 153 -15.64 14.54 -16.24
CA LEU A 153 -15.76 13.94 -14.89
C LEU A 153 -14.45 13.32 -14.34
N GLY A 154 -13.32 13.54 -15.01
CA GLY A 154 -12.01 12.97 -14.71
C GLY A 154 -10.92 13.55 -15.61
N VAL A 155 -9.68 13.47 -15.18
CA VAL A 155 -8.50 13.99 -15.92
C VAL A 155 -7.73 12.87 -16.62
N ASN A 156 -8.04 11.61 -16.27
CA ASN A 156 -7.44 10.38 -16.78
C ASN A 156 -8.51 9.28 -16.67
N SER A 157 -8.64 8.41 -17.68
CA SER A 157 -9.61 7.31 -17.65
C SER A 157 -9.29 6.27 -16.57
N GLY A 158 -8.00 6.18 -16.17
CA GLY A 158 -7.54 5.22 -15.17
C GLY A 158 -7.58 3.77 -15.65
N THR A 159 -7.87 3.51 -16.93
CA THR A 159 -8.10 2.17 -17.48
C THR A 159 -6.88 1.26 -17.30
N GLU A 160 -5.68 1.74 -17.63
CA GLU A 160 -4.43 0.98 -17.46
C GLU A 160 -4.13 0.66 -16.00
N PHE A 161 -4.43 1.60 -15.10
CA PHE A 161 -4.27 1.41 -13.66
C PHE A 161 -5.27 0.39 -13.12
N TYR A 162 -6.55 0.51 -13.51
CA TYR A 162 -7.60 -0.43 -13.16
C TYR A 162 -7.25 -1.85 -13.62
N GLN A 163 -6.87 -2.03 -14.89
CA GLN A 163 -6.50 -3.33 -15.44
C GLN A 163 -5.26 -3.93 -14.76
N TRP A 164 -4.31 -3.09 -14.35
CA TRP A 164 -3.15 -3.54 -13.58
C TRP A 164 -3.54 -4.06 -12.20
N VAL A 165 -4.34 -3.31 -11.45
CA VAL A 165 -4.87 -3.75 -10.14
C VAL A 165 -5.70 -5.02 -10.31
N ASP A 166 -6.65 -5.04 -11.25
CA ASP A 166 -7.53 -6.20 -11.53
C ASP A 166 -6.76 -7.47 -11.86
N ARG A 167 -5.70 -7.39 -12.67
CA ARG A 167 -4.84 -8.55 -12.96
C ARG A 167 -4.12 -9.07 -11.73
N ILE A 168 -3.62 -8.18 -10.86
CA ILE A 168 -2.96 -8.58 -9.62
C ILE A 168 -3.96 -9.25 -8.67
N LEU A 169 -5.16 -8.68 -8.51
CA LEU A 169 -6.20 -9.26 -7.67
C LEU A 169 -6.59 -10.67 -8.17
N LYS A 170 -6.83 -10.82 -9.47
CA LYS A 170 -7.15 -12.12 -10.09
C LYS A 170 -6.03 -13.14 -9.98
N LYS A 171 -4.76 -12.71 -10.08
CA LYS A 171 -3.58 -13.57 -9.86
C LYS A 171 -3.54 -14.15 -8.45
N HIS A 172 -4.18 -13.48 -7.49
CA HIS A 172 -4.29 -13.91 -6.09
C HIS A 172 -5.71 -14.39 -5.74
N ASP A 173 -6.48 -14.83 -6.74
CA ASP A 173 -7.83 -15.39 -6.59
C ASP A 173 -8.86 -14.45 -5.94
N ILE A 174 -8.67 -13.13 -6.07
CA ILE A 174 -9.62 -12.12 -5.61
C ILE A 174 -10.33 -11.50 -6.81
N SER A 175 -11.61 -11.82 -6.98
CA SER A 175 -12.49 -11.20 -8.00
C SER A 175 -13.63 -10.40 -7.39
N THR A 176 -13.98 -10.67 -6.13
CA THR A 176 -15.07 -10.06 -5.40
C THR A 176 -14.64 -9.63 -4.00
N THR A 177 -15.42 -8.77 -3.35
CA THR A 177 -15.23 -8.48 -1.93
C THR A 177 -15.49 -9.70 -1.05
N ALA A 178 -16.31 -10.66 -1.50
CA ALA A 178 -16.52 -11.92 -0.80
C ALA A 178 -15.22 -12.74 -0.76
N ASP A 179 -14.48 -12.82 -1.87
CA ASP A 179 -13.18 -13.52 -1.91
C ASP A 179 -12.18 -12.87 -0.94
N LEU A 180 -12.18 -11.53 -0.89
CA LEU A 180 -11.34 -10.76 0.04
C LEU A 180 -11.67 -11.10 1.50
N PHE A 181 -12.96 -11.11 1.86
CA PHE A 181 -13.40 -11.47 3.21
C PHE A 181 -13.11 -12.93 3.55
N GLN A 182 -13.25 -13.85 2.59
CA GLN A 182 -12.88 -15.25 2.78
C GLN A 182 -11.39 -15.42 3.04
N LYS A 183 -10.54 -14.63 2.37
CA LYS A 183 -9.10 -14.60 2.64
C LYS A 183 -8.81 -14.06 4.03
N GLN A 184 -9.45 -12.95 4.42
CA GLN A 184 -9.27 -12.33 5.75
C GLN A 184 -9.75 -13.19 6.92
N ALA A 185 -10.76 -14.05 6.69
CA ALA A 185 -11.27 -14.98 7.69
C ALA A 185 -10.27 -16.12 8.01
N LYS A 186 -9.29 -16.38 7.14
CA LYS A 186 -8.28 -17.45 7.30
C LYS A 186 -7.04 -16.92 8.02
N LEU A 187 -7.20 -16.58 9.29
CA LEU A 187 -6.05 -16.25 10.15
C LEU A 187 -5.15 -17.47 10.35
N PRO A 188 -3.83 -17.29 10.53
CA PRO A 188 -2.95 -18.39 10.90
C PRO A 188 -3.38 -19.01 12.23
N GLU A 189 -3.57 -20.33 12.24
CA GLU A 189 -3.90 -21.09 13.46
C GLU A 189 -2.79 -21.01 14.53
N THR A 190 -1.58 -20.63 14.10
CA THR A 190 -0.41 -20.51 14.95
C THR A 190 -0.31 -19.16 15.67
N LEU A 191 -1.24 -18.22 15.41
CA LEU A 191 -1.30 -16.97 16.14
C LEU A 191 -1.54 -17.26 17.63
N ARG A 192 -0.77 -16.55 18.45
CA ARG A 192 -0.86 -16.61 19.91
C ARG A 192 -0.57 -15.24 20.51
N ILE A 193 -1.01 -15.06 21.75
CA ILE A 193 -0.63 -13.91 22.54
C ILE A 193 0.68 -14.24 23.27
N ARG A 194 1.57 -13.26 23.37
CA ARG A 194 2.83 -13.34 24.13
C ARG A 194 2.57 -13.76 25.58
N GLU A 195 3.52 -14.49 26.15
CA GLU A 195 3.48 -14.88 27.55
C GLU A 195 3.40 -13.66 28.47
N ASN A 196 2.66 -13.79 29.57
CA ASN A 196 2.41 -12.75 30.58
C ASN A 196 1.49 -11.58 30.15
N VAL A 197 0.77 -11.73 29.03
CA VAL A 197 -0.30 -10.81 28.65
C VAL A 197 -1.65 -11.47 28.96
N GLU A 198 -2.49 -10.81 29.76
CA GLU A 198 -3.83 -11.31 30.15
C GLU A 198 -4.86 -11.12 29.02
N ARG A 199 -4.58 -11.69 27.84
CA ARG A 199 -5.48 -11.72 26.68
C ARG A 199 -5.33 -13.05 25.95
N ASN A 200 -6.37 -13.44 25.22
CA ASN A 200 -6.34 -14.58 24.31
C ASN A 200 -6.44 -14.07 22.85
N VAL A 201 -6.43 -15.00 21.90
CA VAL A 201 -6.60 -14.70 20.47
C VAL A 201 -8.07 -14.51 20.07
N GLU A 202 -9.01 -14.61 21.02
CA GLU A 202 -10.43 -14.46 20.76
C GLU A 202 -10.73 -13.02 20.32
N GLY A 203 -11.48 -12.89 19.22
CA GLY A 203 -11.78 -11.57 18.63
C GLY A 203 -10.67 -11.00 17.75
N LEU A 204 -9.52 -11.66 17.62
CA LEU A 204 -8.57 -11.34 16.54
C LEU A 204 -9.25 -11.55 15.19
N HIS A 205 -9.11 -10.55 14.35
CA HIS A 205 -9.63 -10.55 12.99
C HIS A 205 -8.61 -9.82 12.10
N SER A 206 -8.63 -10.13 10.81
CA SER A 206 -7.96 -9.31 9.81
C SER A 206 -8.99 -8.41 9.14
N SER A 207 -8.61 -7.17 8.89
CA SER A 207 -9.42 -6.20 8.19
C SER A 207 -8.59 -5.34 7.24
N ILE A 208 -9.28 -4.77 6.25
CA ILE A 208 -8.74 -3.75 5.36
C ILE A 208 -9.66 -2.54 5.34
N ALA A 209 -9.09 -1.35 5.39
CA ALA A 209 -9.79 -0.09 5.20
C ALA A 209 -9.09 0.79 4.16
N ILE A 210 -9.68 0.91 2.97
CA ILE A 210 -9.26 1.88 1.96
C ILE A 210 -10.10 3.13 2.15
N ILE A 211 -9.46 4.20 2.62
CA ILE A 211 -10.12 5.46 2.93
C ILE A 211 -9.92 6.43 1.75
N THR A 212 -11.03 6.93 1.23
CA THR A 212 -11.06 7.91 0.15
C THR A 212 -12.12 8.98 0.42
N ALA A 213 -12.11 10.04 -0.39
CA ALA A 213 -13.09 11.10 -0.34
C ALA A 213 -13.70 11.30 -1.72
N ASP A 214 -15.03 11.26 -1.79
CA ASP A 214 -15.77 11.64 -2.99
C ASP A 214 -15.92 13.16 -3.00
N ILE A 215 -15.29 13.80 -3.98
CA ILE A 215 -15.26 15.26 -4.11
C ILE A 215 -16.64 15.80 -4.53
N THR A 216 -17.45 15.00 -5.24
CA THR A 216 -18.76 15.42 -5.72
C THR A 216 -19.79 15.46 -4.60
N THR A 217 -19.76 14.46 -3.72
CA THR A 217 -20.69 14.33 -2.58
C THR A 217 -20.08 14.82 -1.27
N GLN A 218 -18.81 15.21 -1.26
CA GLN A 218 -18.04 15.59 -0.07
C GLN A 218 -18.05 14.52 1.03
N THR A 219 -18.21 13.26 0.64
CA THR A 219 -18.37 12.13 1.56
C THR A 219 -17.03 11.41 1.74
N LYS A 220 -16.69 11.12 2.99
CA LYS A 220 -15.62 10.16 3.33
C LYS A 220 -16.14 8.75 3.09
N VAL A 221 -15.45 7.97 2.28
CA VAL A 221 -15.80 6.59 1.94
C VAL A 221 -14.74 5.64 2.49
N SER A 222 -15.17 4.53 3.07
CA SER A 222 -14.32 3.46 3.58
C SER A 222 -14.64 2.16 2.85
N PHE A 223 -13.76 1.70 1.96
CA PHE A 223 -13.92 0.42 1.28
C PHE A 223 -13.21 -0.72 2.05
N PRO A 224 -13.75 -1.95 2.03
CA PRO A 224 -14.96 -2.38 1.34
C PRO A 224 -16.27 -2.12 2.12
N GLN A 225 -16.21 -1.65 3.38
CA GLN A 225 -17.39 -1.48 4.25
C GLN A 225 -18.53 -0.65 3.63
N MET A 226 -18.19 0.39 2.88
CA MET A 226 -19.11 1.33 2.24
C MET A 226 -19.25 1.07 0.73
N ASN A 227 -18.94 -0.14 0.26
CA ASN A 227 -19.02 -0.45 -1.17
C ASN A 227 -20.44 -0.29 -1.74
N PHE A 228 -21.49 -0.48 -0.93
CA PHE A 228 -22.89 -0.33 -1.32
C PHE A 228 -23.28 1.09 -1.78
N LEU A 229 -22.39 2.08 -1.62
CA LEU A 229 -22.57 3.44 -2.13
C LEU A 229 -22.19 3.60 -3.62
N TYR A 230 -21.53 2.59 -4.23
CA TYR A 230 -20.99 2.62 -5.60
C TYR A 230 -21.29 1.32 -6.36
#